data_AF-A0A1Q3H8D3-F1
#
_entry.id   AF-A0A1Q3H8D3-F1
#
_cell.length_a   1.000
_cell.length_b   1.000
_cell.length_c   1.000
_cell.angle_alpha   90.00
_cell.angle_beta   90.00
_cell.angle_gamma   90.00
#
_symmetry.space_group_name_H-M   'P 1'
#
loop_
_entity.id
_entity.type
_entity.pdbx_description
1 polymer ?
#
loop_
_entity_poly.entity_id
_entity_poly.type
_entity_poly.pdbx_seq_one_letter_code
_entity_poly.pdbx_strand_id
1 'polypeptide(L)'
;MKGKCLQCQQDLARNAVKAVSEVGQKAGDSGFDITEIPAVMDKLKGVQGARFMRRWFESTAYELPMKMKTGELDARMLSKAQLLDDLPFSWLEDSKRVGPIVKETVESLSEVREFNSRVGKTKGVLDQLSRGLIVLMGRLETLGLLDAKKKRLVDGSRYFGDLPAIELDRTMQFNRVDVGTSLVEKAFDALDDVYFALGAFSIKLAATQFRTYAGLHGYPTIEISEVGMYLRDTYDFLNKKGQDQLLGYWNKTGVIKPDPAEYLVEPKRIYRWFKPYFRVMNSDYNAYRRRTGKGGDFMVFSTVKRVPVSIQVHLSDIDFDEYLGRKGG
;
A
#
# COMPACT_ATOMS: atom_id res chain seq x y z
N MET A 1 22.64 45.69 -12.18
CA MET A 1 22.39 45.62 -10.72
C MET A 1 21.42 44.50 -10.30
N LYS A 2 21.45 43.31 -10.91
CA LYS A 2 20.56 42.17 -10.55
C LYS A 2 21.27 40.96 -9.91
N GLY A 3 22.60 40.99 -9.78
CA GLY A 3 23.38 39.86 -9.23
C GLY A 3 23.64 39.89 -7.72
N LYS A 4 23.52 41.04 -7.04
CA LYS A 4 23.82 41.17 -5.60
C LYS A 4 22.66 40.75 -4.67
N CYS A 5 21.44 40.62 -5.19
CA CYS A 5 20.25 40.31 -4.36
C CYS A 5 20.11 38.80 -4.10
N LEU A 6 20.47 37.95 -5.07
CA LEU A 6 20.32 36.49 -4.96
C LEU A 6 21.33 35.87 -3.99
N GLN A 7 22.58 36.34 -3.99
CA GLN A 7 23.63 35.89 -3.07
C GLN A 7 23.27 36.26 -1.61
N CYS A 8 22.76 37.47 -1.40
CA CYS A 8 22.35 37.95 -0.08
C CYS A 8 21.18 37.13 0.49
N GLN A 9 20.21 36.73 -0.35
CA GLN A 9 19.11 35.85 0.04
C GLN A 9 19.56 34.41 0.35
N GLN A 10 20.53 33.89 -0.41
CA GLN A 10 21.11 32.56 -0.14
C GLN A 10 21.95 32.54 1.14
N ASP A 11 22.67 33.62 1.43
CA ASP A 11 23.48 33.74 2.65
C ASP A 11 22.60 33.99 3.89
N LEU A 12 21.49 34.74 3.75
CA LEU A 12 20.47 34.86 4.79
C LEU A 12 19.80 33.51 5.10
N ALA A 13 19.49 32.70 4.07
CA ALA A 13 18.94 31.37 4.26
C ALA A 13 19.95 30.42 4.92
N ARG A 14 21.23 30.43 4.52
CA ARG A 14 22.29 29.65 5.20
C ARG A 14 22.50 30.08 6.64
N ASN A 15 22.51 31.39 6.92
CA ASN A 15 22.70 31.90 8.27
C ASN A 15 21.49 31.63 9.17
N ALA A 16 20.27 31.62 8.63
CA ALA A 16 19.08 31.17 9.34
C ALA A 16 19.15 29.66 9.65
N VAL A 17 19.59 28.83 8.69
CA VAL A 17 19.81 27.38 8.91
C VAL A 17 20.90 27.12 9.96
N LYS A 18 21.95 27.93 9.98
CA LYS A 18 23.05 27.85 10.97
C LYS A 18 22.62 28.33 12.36
N ALA A 19 21.83 29.39 12.45
CA ALA A 19 21.27 29.87 13.71
C ALA A 19 20.27 28.86 14.32
N VAL A 20 19.51 28.14 13.49
CA VAL A 20 18.61 27.07 13.93
C VAL A 20 19.39 25.82 14.37
N SER A 21 20.56 25.53 13.77
CA SER A 21 21.39 24.39 14.17
C SER A 21 22.19 24.64 15.46
N GLU A 22 22.63 25.88 15.71
CA GLU A 22 23.44 26.25 16.89
C GLU A 22 22.60 26.35 18.19
N VAL A 23 21.30 26.67 18.10
CA VAL A 23 20.37 26.57 19.24
C VAL A 23 20.09 25.09 19.63
N GLY A 24 20.49 24.14 18.77
CA GLY A 24 20.30 22.70 18.95
C GLY A 24 21.43 21.95 19.66
N GLN A 25 22.49 22.61 20.14
CA GLN A 25 23.59 21.95 20.83
C GLN A 25 23.66 22.28 22.33
N LYS A 26 22.86 21.54 23.12
CA LYS A 26 23.27 20.95 24.40
C LYS A 26 22.68 19.55 24.51
N ALA A 27 23.54 18.61 24.88
CA ALA A 27 23.30 17.17 24.92
C ALA A 27 22.34 16.74 26.06
N GLY A 28 21.64 15.61 25.85
CA GLY A 28 20.91 14.83 26.87
C GLY A 28 19.39 14.78 26.69
N ASP A 29 18.82 13.57 26.69
CA ASP A 29 17.39 13.21 26.78
C ASP A 29 16.44 13.51 25.61
N SER A 30 16.24 12.51 24.75
CA SER A 30 15.00 12.36 24.00
C SER A 30 13.86 12.16 25.02
N GLY A 31 13.11 13.21 25.33
CA GLY A 31 11.99 13.16 26.29
C GLY A 31 10.79 12.31 25.85
N PHE A 32 10.97 11.44 24.85
CA PHE A 32 9.99 10.52 24.30
C PHE A 32 10.71 9.25 23.80
N ASP A 33 10.31 8.09 24.31
CA ASP A 33 10.79 6.78 23.84
C ASP A 33 9.78 6.20 22.84
N ILE A 34 10.26 5.60 21.74
CA ILE A 34 9.39 4.99 20.71
C ILE A 34 8.50 3.87 21.28
N THR A 35 8.89 3.26 22.40
CA THR A 35 8.06 2.28 23.11
C THR A 35 6.82 2.91 23.76
N GLU A 36 6.74 4.23 23.88
CA GLU A 36 5.55 4.96 24.33
C GLU A 36 4.51 5.15 23.20
N ILE A 37 4.89 4.93 21.92
CA ILE A 37 4.02 5.15 20.74
C ILE A 37 2.70 4.37 20.81
N PRO A 38 2.67 3.06 21.16
CA PRO A 38 1.41 2.34 21.27
C PRO A 38 0.42 2.98 22.24
N ALA A 39 0.90 3.44 23.40
CA ALA A 39 0.05 4.11 24.39
C ALA A 39 -0.45 5.48 23.90
N VAL A 40 0.34 6.18 23.07
CA VAL A 40 -0.10 7.41 22.40
C VAL A 40 -1.18 7.09 21.37
N MET A 41 -1.00 6.04 20.56
CA MET A 41 -1.99 5.59 19.59
C MET A 41 -3.32 5.24 20.25
N ASP A 42 -3.32 4.54 21.41
CA ASP A 42 -4.57 4.26 22.14
C ASP A 42 -5.31 5.54 22.54
N LYS A 43 -4.59 6.56 23.04
CA LYS A 43 -5.18 7.86 23.40
C LYS A 43 -5.80 8.56 22.19
N LEU A 44 -5.24 8.33 21.01
CA LEU A 44 -5.76 8.82 19.73
C LEU A 44 -6.81 7.89 19.11
N LYS A 45 -7.28 6.88 19.85
CA LYS A 45 -8.27 5.88 19.40
C LYS A 45 -7.78 5.00 18.24
N GLY A 46 -6.47 4.85 18.10
CA GLY A 46 -5.81 3.99 17.10
C GLY A 46 -5.65 2.55 17.58
N VAL A 47 -6.74 1.79 17.64
CA VAL A 47 -6.77 0.42 18.17
C VAL A 47 -5.91 -0.55 17.36
N GLN A 48 -6.12 -0.66 16.03
CA GLN A 48 -5.32 -1.53 15.18
C GLN A 48 -3.89 -1.01 15.02
N GLY A 49 -3.69 0.30 14.92
CA GLY A 49 -2.36 0.92 14.88
C GLY A 49 -1.52 0.56 16.10
N ALA A 50 -2.09 0.74 17.30
CA ALA A 50 -1.42 0.39 18.55
C ALA A 50 -1.19 -1.13 18.66
N ARG A 51 -2.13 -1.96 18.21
CA ARG A 51 -1.99 -3.42 18.15
C ARG A 51 -0.81 -3.84 17.27
N PHE A 52 -0.68 -3.25 16.08
CA PHE A 52 0.41 -3.56 15.14
C PHE A 52 1.76 -3.15 15.72
N MET A 53 1.82 -1.96 16.32
CA MET A 53 3.02 -1.45 16.94
C MET A 53 3.48 -2.31 18.13
N ARG A 54 2.55 -2.73 19.00
CA ARG A 54 2.84 -3.68 20.10
C ARG A 54 3.37 -4.99 19.57
N ARG A 55 2.67 -5.57 18.57
CA ARG A 55 3.10 -6.82 17.94
C ARG A 55 4.53 -6.69 17.40
N TRP A 56 4.86 -5.59 16.74
CA TRP A 56 6.21 -5.35 16.23
C TRP A 56 7.23 -5.35 17.36
N PHE A 57 7.01 -4.54 18.42
CA PHE A 57 7.90 -4.44 19.57
C PHE A 57 8.06 -5.74 20.37
N GLU A 58 7.01 -6.57 20.44
CA GLU A 58 7.01 -7.82 21.20
C GLU A 58 7.62 -9.00 20.42
N SER A 59 7.60 -8.92 19.08
CA SER A 59 8.11 -9.98 18.22
C SER A 59 9.62 -10.13 18.31
N THR A 60 10.12 -11.35 18.07
CA THR A 60 11.56 -11.60 17.89
C THR A 60 12.09 -10.75 16.74
N ALA A 61 13.31 -10.21 16.89
CA ALA A 61 13.94 -9.40 15.87
C ALA A 61 13.93 -10.11 14.51
N TYR A 62 13.28 -9.47 13.54
CA TYR A 62 13.17 -9.97 12.18
C TYR A 62 13.02 -8.78 11.24
N GLU A 63 13.76 -8.83 10.14
CA GLU A 63 13.71 -7.84 9.09
C GLU A 63 13.14 -8.49 7.83
N LEU A 64 12.05 -7.92 7.30
CA LEU A 64 11.46 -8.42 6.06
C LEU A 64 12.42 -8.16 4.88
N PRO A 65 12.62 -9.14 3.98
CA PRO A 65 13.40 -8.88 2.78
C PRO A 65 12.77 -7.75 1.95
N MET A 66 13.58 -6.83 1.41
CA MET A 66 13.09 -5.75 0.56
C MET A 66 12.26 -6.27 -0.62
N LYS A 67 12.61 -7.44 -1.16
CA LYS A 67 11.86 -8.11 -2.23
C LYS A 67 10.44 -8.53 -1.81
N MET A 68 10.18 -8.74 -0.52
CA MET A 68 8.83 -8.98 0.00
C MET A 68 7.99 -7.69 -0.07
N LYS A 69 8.61 -6.57 0.33
CA LYS A 69 8.02 -5.22 0.27
C LYS A 69 7.71 -4.78 -1.16
N THR A 70 8.58 -5.07 -2.12
CA THR A 70 8.34 -4.76 -3.54
C THR A 70 7.36 -5.74 -4.20
N GLY A 71 7.06 -6.88 -3.58
CA GLY A 71 6.17 -7.92 -4.12
C GLY A 71 6.84 -8.94 -5.04
N GLU A 72 8.16 -8.87 -5.16
CA GLU A 72 8.98 -9.81 -5.93
C GLU A 72 9.06 -11.21 -5.28
N LEU A 73 8.93 -11.30 -3.95
CA LEU A 73 8.88 -12.57 -3.21
C LEU A 73 7.47 -12.98 -2.81
N ASP A 74 7.25 -14.30 -2.78
CA ASP A 74 5.99 -14.89 -2.36
C ASP A 74 5.79 -14.81 -0.85
N ALA A 75 4.72 -14.16 -0.43
CA ALA A 75 4.37 -14.03 0.98
C ALA A 75 4.09 -15.39 1.64
N ARG A 76 3.73 -16.42 0.86
CA ARG A 76 3.57 -17.79 1.35
C ARG A 76 4.87 -18.43 1.84
N MET A 77 6.02 -17.82 1.53
CA MET A 77 7.32 -18.22 2.08
C MET A 77 7.51 -17.77 3.53
N LEU A 78 6.65 -16.87 4.04
CA LEU A 78 6.71 -16.40 5.41
C LEU A 78 6.10 -17.41 6.38
N SER A 79 6.70 -17.50 7.56
CA SER A 79 6.12 -18.26 8.68
C SER A 79 4.91 -17.53 9.25
N LYS A 80 4.04 -18.26 9.97
CA LYS A 80 2.87 -17.67 10.65
C LYS A 80 3.24 -16.54 11.62
N ALA A 81 4.41 -16.58 12.23
CA ALA A 81 4.90 -15.50 13.11
C ALA A 81 5.09 -14.17 12.36
N GLN A 82 5.41 -14.24 11.06
CA GLN A 82 5.64 -13.10 10.17
C GLN A 82 4.39 -12.67 9.40
N LEU A 83 3.22 -13.26 9.71
CA LEU A 83 1.95 -12.96 9.04
C LEU A 83 0.93 -12.44 10.05
N LEU A 84 0.29 -11.32 9.72
CA LEU A 84 -0.95 -10.84 10.34
C LEU A 84 -2.05 -11.00 9.30
N ASP A 85 -2.86 -12.03 9.42
CA ASP A 85 -3.90 -12.42 8.47
C ASP A 85 -5.32 -12.42 9.07
N ASP A 86 -5.46 -11.84 10.26
CA ASP A 86 -6.71 -11.77 11.02
C ASP A 86 -7.34 -10.36 11.04
N LEU A 87 -6.84 -9.43 10.22
CA LEU A 87 -7.38 -8.08 10.12
C LEU A 87 -8.71 -8.10 9.35
N PRO A 88 -9.85 -7.71 9.95
CA PRO A 88 -11.12 -7.69 9.21
C PRO A 88 -11.09 -6.64 8.10
N PHE A 89 -11.49 -6.99 6.87
CA PHE A 89 -11.63 -5.99 5.80
C PHE A 89 -12.65 -4.90 6.14
N SER A 90 -13.73 -5.25 6.86
CA SER A 90 -14.77 -4.31 7.27
C SER A 90 -14.24 -3.13 8.09
N TRP A 91 -13.14 -3.31 8.83
CA TRP A 91 -12.48 -2.22 9.54
C TRP A 91 -11.97 -1.11 8.60
N LEU A 92 -11.56 -1.47 7.37
CA LEU A 92 -11.23 -0.48 6.33
C LEU A 92 -12.48 0.20 5.79
N GLU A 93 -13.60 -0.51 5.68
CA GLU A 93 -14.86 0.03 5.16
C GLU A 93 -15.47 1.06 6.11
N ASP A 94 -15.35 0.82 7.41
CA ASP A 94 -15.85 1.71 8.45
C ASP A 94 -15.02 3.01 8.56
N SER A 95 -13.84 3.06 7.94
CA SER A 95 -13.02 4.27 7.91
C SER A 95 -13.67 5.35 7.04
N LYS A 96 -13.77 6.56 7.58
CA LYS A 96 -14.24 7.74 6.83
C LYS A 96 -13.36 8.08 5.62
N ARG A 97 -12.08 7.71 5.67
CA ARG A 97 -11.11 7.94 4.59
C ARG A 97 -11.17 6.84 3.54
N VAL A 98 -11.25 5.58 3.97
CA VAL A 98 -11.07 4.42 3.08
C VAL A 98 -12.41 3.86 2.57
N GLY A 99 -13.47 3.93 3.38
CA GLY A 99 -14.81 3.49 3.02
C GLY A 99 -15.32 4.07 1.70
N PRO A 100 -15.21 5.40 1.45
CA PRO A 100 -15.60 5.98 0.16
C PRO A 100 -14.82 5.42 -1.03
N ILE A 101 -13.52 5.16 -0.88
CA ILE A 101 -12.66 4.59 -1.94
C ILE A 101 -13.09 3.15 -2.25
N VAL A 102 -13.39 2.35 -1.21
CA VAL A 102 -13.91 0.99 -1.36
C VAL A 102 -15.25 1.02 -2.09
N LYS A 103 -16.16 1.91 -1.67
CA LYS A 103 -17.49 2.06 -2.27
C LYS A 103 -17.40 2.42 -3.76
N GLU A 104 -16.63 3.45 -4.11
CA GLU A 104 -16.42 3.85 -5.50
C GLU A 104 -15.81 2.72 -6.33
N THR A 105 -14.87 1.97 -5.75
CA THR A 105 -14.26 0.82 -6.43
C THR A 105 -15.30 -0.27 -6.72
N VAL A 106 -16.13 -0.61 -5.74
CA VAL A 106 -17.23 -1.59 -5.90
C VAL A 106 -18.22 -1.12 -6.97
N GLU A 107 -18.66 0.13 -6.92
CA GLU A 107 -19.56 0.71 -7.91
C GLU A 107 -18.96 0.64 -9.33
N SER A 108 -17.67 0.96 -9.47
CA SER A 108 -16.97 0.90 -10.76
C SER A 108 -16.81 -0.51 -11.35
N LEU A 109 -17.00 -1.55 -10.55
CA LEU A 109 -16.88 -2.95 -10.96
C LEU A 109 -18.23 -3.67 -11.04
N SER A 110 -19.30 -3.07 -10.49
CA SER A 110 -20.63 -3.67 -10.37
C SER A 110 -21.16 -4.22 -11.70
N GLU A 111 -21.09 -3.42 -12.76
CA GLU A 111 -21.43 -3.83 -14.11
C GLU A 111 -20.40 -3.28 -15.10
N VAL A 112 -19.73 -4.18 -15.82
CA VAL A 112 -18.74 -3.84 -16.84
C VAL A 112 -19.05 -4.63 -18.11
N ARG A 113 -19.12 -3.90 -19.23
CA ARG A 113 -19.17 -4.47 -20.59
C ARG A 113 -18.02 -3.88 -21.37
N GLU A 114 -17.04 -4.70 -21.72
CA GLU A 114 -15.83 -4.33 -22.43
C GLU A 114 -14.90 -3.35 -21.71
N PHE A 115 -15.36 -2.14 -21.40
CA PHE A 115 -14.52 -1.01 -21.04
C PHE A 115 -14.51 -0.73 -19.55
N ASN A 116 -13.32 -0.82 -18.94
CA ASN A 116 -13.07 -0.42 -17.57
C ASN A 116 -11.56 -0.31 -17.35
N SER A 117 -11.08 0.79 -16.79
CA SER A 117 -9.65 1.02 -16.56
C SER A 117 -9.01 0.05 -15.57
N ARG A 118 -9.81 -0.72 -14.81
CA ARG A 118 -9.33 -1.67 -13.81
C ARG A 118 -9.33 -3.13 -14.26
N VAL A 119 -10.24 -3.55 -15.14
CA VAL A 119 -10.43 -4.98 -15.47
C VAL A 119 -10.72 -5.24 -16.94
N GLY A 120 -11.11 -4.20 -17.68
CA GLY A 120 -11.53 -4.30 -19.08
C GLY A 120 -10.56 -3.61 -20.03
N LYS A 121 -11.11 -3.19 -21.16
CA LYS A 121 -10.46 -2.38 -22.18
C LYS A 121 -10.48 -0.90 -21.81
N THR A 122 -9.59 -0.14 -22.44
CA THR A 122 -9.50 1.32 -22.37
C THR A 122 -9.74 1.92 -23.75
N LYS A 123 -10.28 3.15 -23.81
CA LYS A 123 -10.49 3.88 -25.08
C LYS A 123 -9.21 4.55 -25.61
N GLY A 124 -8.05 3.92 -25.39
CA GLY A 124 -6.75 4.46 -25.77
C GLY A 124 -6.53 4.42 -27.29
N VAL A 125 -5.61 5.24 -27.78
CA VAL A 125 -5.24 5.30 -29.21
C VAL A 125 -4.16 4.27 -29.57
N LEU A 126 -3.30 3.91 -28.60
CA LEU A 126 -2.17 2.99 -28.80
C LEU A 126 -2.39 1.64 -28.11
N ASP A 127 -2.92 1.66 -26.88
CA ASP A 127 -3.20 0.48 -26.07
C ASP A 127 -4.69 0.43 -25.71
N GLN A 128 -5.34 -0.71 -25.97
CA GLN A 128 -6.73 -0.94 -25.61
C GLN A 128 -6.89 -1.84 -24.39
N LEU A 129 -5.86 -2.55 -23.91
CA LEU A 129 -5.97 -3.34 -22.68
C LEU A 129 -5.61 -2.51 -21.45
N SER A 130 -6.48 -2.52 -20.44
CA SER A 130 -6.08 -2.04 -19.12
C SER A 130 -4.95 -2.92 -18.56
N ARG A 131 -4.14 -2.33 -17.67
CA ARG A 131 -3.11 -3.09 -16.95
C ARG A 131 -3.72 -4.27 -16.19
N GLY A 132 -4.90 -4.10 -15.60
CA GLY A 132 -5.57 -5.17 -14.87
C GLY A 132 -6.01 -6.31 -15.77
N LEU A 133 -6.51 -6.02 -16.98
CA LEU A 133 -6.86 -7.05 -17.96
C LEU A 133 -5.62 -7.84 -18.43
N ILE A 134 -4.47 -7.19 -18.62
CA ILE A 134 -3.22 -7.89 -18.96
C ILE A 134 -2.80 -8.85 -17.84
N VAL A 135 -2.82 -8.40 -16.59
CA VAL A 135 -2.48 -9.27 -15.46
C VAL A 135 -3.47 -10.43 -15.37
N LEU A 136 -4.78 -10.16 -15.52
CA LEU A 136 -5.84 -11.16 -15.55
C LEU A 136 -5.59 -12.22 -16.64
N MET A 137 -5.28 -11.81 -17.87
CA MET A 137 -4.94 -12.72 -18.97
C MET A 137 -3.71 -13.58 -18.63
N GLY A 138 -2.70 -13.02 -17.98
CA GLY A 138 -1.55 -13.78 -17.48
C GLY A 138 -1.91 -14.81 -16.41
N ARG A 139 -2.85 -14.49 -15.51
CA ARG A 139 -3.38 -15.48 -14.55
C ARG A 139 -4.12 -16.60 -15.26
N LEU A 140 -4.98 -16.28 -16.23
CA LEU A 140 -5.71 -17.27 -17.01
C LEU A 140 -4.76 -18.19 -17.81
N GLU A 141 -3.70 -17.66 -18.38
CA GLU A 141 -2.68 -18.45 -19.09
C GLU A 141 -1.94 -19.40 -18.14
N THR A 142 -1.60 -18.93 -16.93
CA THR A 142 -1.00 -19.77 -15.87
C THR A 142 -1.94 -20.91 -15.46
N LEU A 143 -3.26 -20.67 -15.50
CA LEU A 143 -4.29 -21.69 -15.22
C LEU A 143 -4.62 -22.58 -16.43
N GLY A 144 -4.00 -22.36 -17.59
CA GLY A 144 -4.28 -23.09 -18.83
C GLY A 144 -5.64 -22.74 -19.46
N LEU A 145 -6.25 -21.62 -19.07
CA LEU A 145 -7.54 -21.14 -19.57
C LEU A 145 -7.41 -20.14 -20.73
N LEU A 146 -6.19 -19.73 -21.04
CA LEU A 146 -5.87 -18.80 -22.14
C LEU A 146 -4.64 -19.32 -22.89
N ASP A 147 -4.72 -19.36 -24.21
CA ASP A 147 -3.60 -19.68 -25.10
C ASP A 147 -3.39 -18.49 -26.04
N ALA A 148 -2.53 -17.57 -25.62
CA ALA A 148 -2.35 -16.29 -26.30
C ALA A 148 -1.76 -16.46 -27.71
N LYS A 149 -0.86 -17.43 -27.89
CA LYS A 149 -0.25 -17.73 -29.18
C LYS A 149 -1.26 -18.25 -30.20
N LYS A 150 -2.24 -19.03 -29.73
CA LYS A 150 -3.36 -19.51 -30.56
C LYS A 150 -4.58 -18.59 -30.52
N LYS A 151 -4.46 -17.41 -29.90
CA LYS A 151 -5.51 -16.38 -29.80
C LYS A 151 -6.87 -16.92 -29.35
N ARG A 152 -6.87 -17.78 -28.33
CA ARG A 152 -8.09 -18.43 -27.85
C ARG A 152 -8.15 -18.54 -26.34
N LEU A 153 -9.38 -18.56 -25.83
CA LEU A 153 -9.67 -19.04 -24.49
C LEU A 153 -10.02 -20.53 -24.53
N VAL A 154 -9.86 -21.18 -23.38
CA VAL A 154 -10.36 -22.53 -23.13
C VAL A 154 -11.60 -22.41 -22.27
N ASP A 155 -12.66 -23.15 -22.60
CA ASP A 155 -13.86 -23.18 -21.78
C ASP A 155 -13.53 -23.67 -20.37
N GLY A 156 -13.93 -22.90 -19.36
CA GLY A 156 -13.68 -23.28 -17.98
C GLY A 156 -14.30 -22.33 -16.98
N SER A 157 -14.67 -22.85 -15.82
CA SER A 157 -15.11 -22.05 -14.69
C SER A 157 -14.25 -22.35 -13.47
N ARG A 158 -14.04 -21.33 -12.64
CA ARG A 158 -13.32 -21.44 -11.37
C ARG A 158 -14.06 -20.66 -10.29
N TYR A 159 -14.03 -21.22 -9.09
CA TYR A 159 -14.45 -20.57 -7.87
C TYR A 159 -13.31 -20.65 -6.85
N PHE A 160 -12.88 -19.49 -6.39
CA PHE A 160 -11.79 -19.23 -5.46
C PHE A 160 -12.26 -18.36 -4.27
N GLY A 161 -13.57 -18.19 -4.08
CA GLY A 161 -14.11 -17.36 -3.00
C GLY A 161 -13.76 -17.83 -1.59
N ASP A 162 -13.34 -19.08 -1.43
CA ASP A 162 -12.92 -19.65 -0.13
C ASP A 162 -11.40 -19.54 0.10
N LEU A 163 -10.63 -19.06 -0.88
CA LEU A 163 -9.19 -18.88 -0.72
C LEU A 163 -8.89 -17.66 0.18
N PRO A 164 -7.92 -17.77 1.10
CA PRO A 164 -7.48 -16.62 1.87
C PRO A 164 -6.76 -15.60 0.98
N ALA A 165 -6.69 -14.36 1.45
CA ALA A 165 -6.07 -13.24 0.73
C ALA A 165 -4.66 -13.54 0.21
N ILE A 166 -3.84 -14.24 1.00
CA ILE A 166 -2.47 -14.63 0.63
C ILE A 166 -2.41 -15.58 -0.57
N GLU A 167 -3.38 -16.49 -0.71
CA GLU A 167 -3.48 -17.39 -1.87
C GLU A 167 -4.05 -16.65 -3.08
N LEU A 168 -5.06 -15.81 -2.88
CA LEU A 168 -5.63 -14.97 -3.95
C LEU A 168 -4.59 -14.05 -4.58
N ASP A 169 -3.68 -13.49 -3.78
CA ASP A 169 -2.60 -12.61 -4.23
C ASP A 169 -1.70 -13.24 -5.29
N ARG A 170 -1.50 -14.55 -5.21
CA ARG A 170 -0.67 -15.30 -6.15
C ARG A 170 -1.45 -15.90 -7.30
N THR A 171 -2.67 -16.34 -7.04
CA THR A 171 -3.49 -17.07 -8.01
C THR A 171 -4.23 -16.16 -8.97
N MET A 172 -4.99 -15.19 -8.45
CA MET A 172 -6.01 -14.50 -9.24
C MET A 172 -6.10 -12.99 -9.02
N GLN A 173 -5.14 -12.41 -8.29
CA GLN A 173 -4.97 -10.95 -8.22
C GLN A 173 -4.66 -10.38 -9.60
N PHE A 174 -5.47 -9.40 -10.00
CA PHE A 174 -5.35 -8.75 -11.31
C PHE A 174 -5.15 -7.23 -11.19
N ASN A 175 -5.62 -6.58 -10.12
CA ASN A 175 -5.42 -5.14 -9.98
C ASN A 175 -5.33 -4.68 -8.50
N ARG A 176 -5.03 -3.41 -8.28
CA ARG A 176 -4.96 -2.77 -6.96
C ARG A 176 -5.50 -1.35 -6.99
N VAL A 177 -5.91 -0.86 -5.82
CA VAL A 177 -6.28 0.52 -5.53
C VAL A 177 -5.33 1.01 -4.46
N ASP A 178 -4.54 2.04 -4.77
CA ASP A 178 -3.56 2.62 -3.86
C ASP A 178 -4.23 3.72 -3.02
N VAL A 179 -3.98 3.73 -1.70
CA VAL A 179 -4.59 4.64 -0.72
C VAL A 179 -3.51 5.40 0.03
N GLY A 180 -3.67 6.71 0.22
CA GLY A 180 -2.73 7.53 1.00
C GLY A 180 -1.40 7.80 0.30
N THR A 181 -1.34 7.66 -1.03
CA THR A 181 -0.09 7.74 -1.79
C THR A 181 0.17 9.13 -2.37
N SER A 182 -0.87 9.92 -2.62
CA SER A 182 -0.76 11.27 -3.18
C SER A 182 -0.23 12.29 -2.17
N LEU A 183 0.32 13.39 -2.67
CA LEU A 183 0.81 14.48 -1.82
C LEU A 183 -0.32 15.12 -0.99
N VAL A 184 -1.52 15.21 -1.56
CA VAL A 184 -2.70 15.77 -0.89
C VAL A 184 -3.15 14.86 0.25
N GLU A 185 -3.29 13.55 0.00
CA GLU A 185 -3.63 12.59 1.07
C GLU A 185 -2.58 12.60 2.19
N LYS A 186 -1.29 12.57 1.85
CA LYS A 186 -0.23 12.62 2.86
C LYS A 186 -0.31 13.87 3.75
N ALA A 187 -0.63 15.02 3.17
CA ALA A 187 -0.73 16.30 3.87
C ALA A 187 -2.02 16.41 4.71
N PHE A 188 -3.16 15.93 4.22
CA PHE A 188 -4.48 16.23 4.79
C PHE A 188 -5.21 15.03 5.40
N ASP A 189 -4.70 13.80 5.22
CA ASP A 189 -5.33 12.62 5.83
C ASP A 189 -5.42 12.79 7.34
N ALA A 190 -6.57 12.41 7.89
CA ALA A 190 -6.75 12.36 9.34
C ALA A 190 -5.73 11.39 9.94
N LEU A 191 -5.23 11.73 11.13
CA LEU A 191 -4.49 10.81 11.99
C LEU A 191 -5.50 9.85 12.64
N ASP A 192 -5.95 8.87 11.87
CA ASP A 192 -6.91 7.84 12.26
C ASP A 192 -6.24 6.49 12.48
N ASP A 193 -7.02 5.51 12.96
CA ASP A 193 -6.52 4.15 13.24
C ASP A 193 -5.88 3.49 12.00
N VAL A 194 -6.48 3.69 10.82
CA VAL A 194 -5.95 3.15 9.57
C VAL A 194 -4.61 3.76 9.22
N TYR A 195 -4.47 5.08 9.38
CA TYR A 195 -3.20 5.76 9.18
C TYR A 195 -2.13 5.24 10.14
N PHE A 196 -2.45 5.04 11.42
CA PHE A 196 -1.48 4.50 12.39
C PHE A 196 -1.06 3.07 12.09
N ALA A 197 -1.94 2.25 11.53
CA ALA A 197 -1.66 0.87 11.19
C ALA A 197 -0.91 0.70 9.86
N LEU A 198 -1.21 1.51 8.84
CA LEU A 198 -0.80 1.25 7.46
C LEU A 198 -0.15 2.45 6.76
N GLY A 199 -0.46 3.68 7.19
CA GLY A 199 -0.06 4.89 6.46
C GLY A 199 -0.60 4.91 5.03
N ALA A 200 0.25 4.51 4.07
CA ALA A 200 -0.07 4.35 2.66
C ALA A 200 0.00 2.87 2.26
N PHE A 201 -1.06 2.36 1.62
CA PHE A 201 -1.22 0.93 1.36
C PHE A 201 -1.99 0.67 0.06
N SER A 202 -2.12 -0.60 -0.32
CA SER A 202 -2.91 -1.01 -1.48
C SER A 202 -4.02 -2.00 -1.10
N ILE A 203 -5.23 -1.74 -1.58
CA ILE A 203 -6.31 -2.73 -1.64
C ILE A 203 -6.15 -3.52 -2.95
N LYS A 204 -6.05 -4.84 -2.87
CA LYS A 204 -5.92 -5.73 -4.01
C LYS A 204 -7.29 -6.21 -4.49
N LEU A 205 -7.38 -6.46 -5.79
CA LEU A 205 -8.55 -6.98 -6.48
C LEU A 205 -8.17 -8.31 -7.13
N ALA A 206 -8.94 -9.36 -6.83
CA ALA A 206 -8.79 -10.69 -7.40
C ALA A 206 -10.12 -11.21 -7.95
N ALA A 207 -10.10 -11.94 -9.07
CA ALA A 207 -11.31 -12.61 -9.56
C ALA A 207 -11.55 -13.86 -8.71
N THR A 208 -12.63 -13.89 -7.93
CA THR A 208 -12.94 -15.02 -7.05
C THR A 208 -13.96 -15.98 -7.65
N GLN A 209 -14.77 -15.51 -8.61
CA GLN A 209 -15.60 -16.40 -9.42
C GLN A 209 -15.63 -15.89 -10.86
N PHE A 210 -15.25 -16.76 -11.79
CA PHE A 210 -15.19 -16.41 -13.20
C PHE A 210 -15.39 -17.62 -14.12
N ARG A 211 -15.65 -17.31 -15.38
CA ARG A 211 -15.79 -18.26 -16.48
C ARG A 211 -15.13 -17.72 -17.73
N THR A 212 -14.49 -18.59 -18.49
CA THR A 212 -13.96 -18.31 -19.82
C THR A 212 -14.76 -19.11 -20.84
N TYR A 213 -14.97 -18.50 -22.01
CA TYR A 213 -15.61 -19.12 -23.16
C TYR A 213 -14.67 -19.00 -24.36
N ALA A 214 -14.45 -20.09 -25.09
CA ALA A 214 -13.71 -20.11 -26.33
C ALA A 214 -14.42 -19.31 -27.43
N GLY A 215 -15.76 -19.27 -27.40
CA GLY A 215 -16.59 -18.55 -28.35
C GLY A 215 -18.02 -18.37 -27.84
N LEU A 216 -18.27 -17.34 -27.04
CA LEU A 216 -19.62 -16.91 -26.68
C LEU A 216 -20.09 -15.89 -27.73
N HIS A 217 -21.18 -16.20 -28.43
CA HIS A 217 -21.66 -15.39 -29.56
C HIS A 217 -20.60 -15.10 -30.64
N GLY A 218 -19.66 -16.04 -30.82
CA GLY A 218 -18.60 -15.95 -31.85
C GLY A 218 -17.29 -15.32 -31.38
N TYR A 219 -17.17 -14.92 -30.11
CA TYR A 219 -15.99 -14.25 -29.57
C TYR A 219 -15.47 -14.95 -28.30
N PRO A 220 -14.15 -15.09 -28.12
CA PRO A 220 -13.59 -15.49 -26.83
C PRO A 220 -14.00 -14.48 -25.74
N THR A 221 -14.57 -14.97 -24.64
CA THR A 221 -15.14 -14.10 -23.59
C THR A 221 -14.65 -14.49 -22.20
N ILE A 222 -14.29 -13.48 -21.41
CA ILE A 222 -14.06 -13.60 -19.97
C ILE A 222 -15.28 -13.03 -19.25
N GLU A 223 -15.89 -13.81 -18.38
CA GLU A 223 -16.95 -13.40 -17.45
C GLU A 223 -16.46 -13.50 -16.01
N ILE A 224 -16.62 -12.44 -15.23
CA ILE A 224 -16.35 -12.44 -13.78
C ILE A 224 -17.67 -12.12 -13.07
N SER A 225 -18.06 -13.00 -12.15
CA SER A 225 -19.29 -12.86 -11.35
C SER A 225 -19.01 -12.47 -9.90
N GLU A 226 -17.77 -12.63 -9.43
CA GLU A 226 -17.37 -12.20 -8.08
C GLU A 226 -15.91 -11.71 -8.08
N VAL A 227 -15.68 -10.59 -7.40
CA VAL A 227 -14.36 -10.03 -7.12
C VAL A 227 -14.10 -10.07 -5.61
N GLY A 228 -12.93 -10.56 -5.22
CA GLY A 228 -12.39 -10.45 -3.88
C GLY A 228 -11.57 -9.16 -3.73
N MET A 229 -11.83 -8.42 -2.64
CA MET A 229 -11.05 -7.26 -2.22
C MET A 229 -10.34 -7.58 -0.90
N TYR A 230 -9.04 -7.29 -0.80
CA TYR A 230 -8.28 -7.51 0.42
C TYR A 230 -7.08 -6.57 0.52
N LEU A 231 -6.63 -6.29 1.74
CA LEU A 231 -5.41 -5.55 2.00
C LEU A 231 -4.19 -6.46 1.84
N ARG A 232 -3.12 -5.92 1.27
CA ARG A 232 -1.77 -6.49 1.34
C ARG A 232 -0.78 -5.37 1.65
N ASP A 233 -0.09 -5.46 2.77
CA ASP A 233 0.95 -4.47 3.14
C ASP A 233 2.09 -5.07 3.98
N THR A 234 3.18 -4.34 4.14
CA THR A 234 4.26 -4.68 5.08
C THR A 234 4.26 -3.72 6.25
N TYR A 235 4.30 -4.25 7.47
CA TYR A 235 4.58 -3.46 8.66
C TYR A 235 6.06 -3.58 8.99
N ASP A 236 6.83 -2.61 8.53
CA ASP A 236 8.30 -2.64 8.55
C ASP A 236 8.91 -1.25 8.72
N PHE A 237 10.16 -1.20 9.16
CA PHE A 237 10.95 0.03 9.27
C PHE A 237 12.20 -0.03 8.38
N LEU A 238 12.03 -0.50 7.14
CA LEU A 238 13.08 -0.60 6.14
C LEU A 238 13.34 0.73 5.42
N ASN A 239 14.61 1.05 5.21
CA ASN A 239 15.04 2.24 4.47
C ASN A 239 15.04 1.98 2.96
N LYS A 240 14.15 2.67 2.23
CA LYS A 240 14.13 2.61 0.76
C LYS A 240 15.28 3.44 0.20
N LYS A 241 16.08 2.85 -0.69
CA LYS A 241 17.24 3.51 -1.32
C LYS A 241 18.22 4.13 -0.31
N GLY A 242 18.32 3.56 0.89
CA GLY A 242 19.19 4.05 1.95
C GLY A 242 18.72 5.33 2.65
N GLN A 243 17.54 5.86 2.31
CA GLN A 243 16.97 7.04 2.96
C GLN A 243 16.26 6.62 4.25
N ASP A 244 16.68 7.21 5.37
CA ASP A 244 16.03 7.03 6.67
C ASP A 244 14.72 7.83 6.69
N GLN A 245 13.60 7.11 6.82
CA GLN A 245 12.30 7.74 6.69
C GLN A 245 11.88 8.44 7.99
N LEU A 246 11.49 9.71 7.89
CA LEU A 246 10.80 10.43 8.96
C LEU A 246 9.37 9.89 9.16
N LEU A 247 9.06 9.44 10.37
CA LEU A 247 7.77 8.84 10.77
C LEU A 247 6.90 9.80 11.60
N GLY A 248 7.29 11.07 11.63
CA GLY A 248 6.59 12.15 12.31
C GLY A 248 7.24 12.58 13.62
N TYR A 249 6.58 13.54 14.26
CA TYR A 249 7.02 14.13 15.51
C TYR A 249 6.08 13.72 16.63
N TRP A 250 6.59 13.01 17.62
CA TRP A 250 5.80 12.35 18.65
C TRP A 250 6.05 12.94 20.04
N ASN A 251 5.02 12.91 20.87
CA ASN A 251 5.17 13.10 22.31
C ASN A 251 4.13 12.23 23.05
N LYS A 252 4.12 12.30 24.37
CA LYS A 252 3.22 11.50 25.23
C LYS A 252 1.71 11.79 25.04
N THR A 253 1.38 12.83 24.27
CA THR A 253 0.00 13.28 24.03
C THR A 253 -0.46 13.10 22.58
N GLY A 254 0.45 12.95 21.62
CA GLY A 254 0.07 12.78 20.22
C GLY A 254 1.23 12.76 19.23
N VAL A 255 0.87 12.88 17.96
CA VAL A 255 1.79 12.92 16.83
C VAL A 255 1.45 14.09 15.91
N ILE A 256 2.49 14.69 15.33
CA ILE A 256 2.40 15.74 14.33
C ILE A 256 3.03 15.23 13.03
N LYS A 257 2.29 15.40 11.93
CA LYS A 257 2.82 15.21 10.58
C LYS A 257 3.79 16.35 10.27
N PRO A 258 5.00 16.05 9.78
CA PRO A 258 5.93 17.09 9.34
C PRO A 258 5.30 17.94 8.24
N ASP A 259 5.48 19.25 8.29
CA ASP A 259 5.21 20.12 7.14
C ASP A 259 6.33 20.00 6.07
N PRO A 260 6.17 20.56 4.86
CA PRO A 260 7.18 20.44 3.81
C PRO A 260 8.58 20.94 4.19
N ALA A 261 8.69 21.96 5.04
CA ALA A 261 9.98 22.47 5.51
C ALA A 261 10.59 21.53 6.55
N GLU A 262 9.77 20.99 7.46
CA GLU A 262 10.18 19.98 8.44
C GLU A 262 10.57 18.65 7.79
N TYR A 263 10.00 18.28 6.64
CA TYR A 263 10.46 17.15 5.84
C TYR A 263 11.83 17.39 5.20
N LEU A 264 12.15 18.63 4.83
CA LEU A 264 13.43 18.96 4.22
C LEU A 264 14.57 19.04 5.24
N VAL A 265 14.28 19.62 6.41
CA VAL A 265 15.28 19.90 7.45
C VAL A 265 15.35 18.78 8.50
N GLU A 266 14.23 18.11 8.75
CA GLU A 266 14.09 17.06 9.76
C GLU A 266 14.65 17.46 11.14
N PRO A 267 14.25 18.60 11.74
CA PRO A 267 14.74 19.02 13.06
C PRO A 267 14.55 17.90 14.09
N LYS A 268 15.44 17.76 15.08
CA LYS A 268 15.29 16.71 16.12
C LYS A 268 14.03 16.89 16.98
N ARG A 269 13.52 18.12 17.07
CA ARG A 269 12.39 18.50 17.91
C ARG A 269 11.68 19.70 17.29
N ILE A 270 10.35 19.67 17.34
CA ILE A 270 9.50 20.82 16.98
C ILE A 270 8.63 21.21 18.18
N TYR A 271 8.09 22.43 18.13
CA TYR A 271 7.13 22.90 19.14
C TYR A 271 5.77 23.12 18.48
N ARG A 272 4.72 22.59 19.12
CA ARG A 272 3.33 22.88 18.79
C ARG A 272 2.56 23.08 20.09
N TRP A 273 1.84 24.20 20.20
CA TRP A 273 1.07 24.59 21.39
C TRP A 273 1.89 24.51 22.69
N PHE A 274 3.09 25.09 22.66
CA PHE A 274 4.05 25.10 23.77
C PHE A 274 4.53 23.72 24.26
N LYS A 275 4.21 22.64 23.53
CA LYS A 275 4.68 21.29 23.83
C LYS A 275 5.76 20.87 22.84
N PRO A 276 6.85 20.25 23.30
CA PRO A 276 7.83 19.64 22.42
C PRO A 276 7.25 18.37 21.79
N TYR A 277 7.58 18.14 20.53
CA TYR A 277 7.43 16.87 19.83
C TYR A 277 8.77 16.44 19.26
N PHE A 278 9.09 15.16 19.40
CA PHE A 278 10.39 14.59 19.11
C PHE A 278 10.34 13.81 17.81
N ARG A 279 11.39 13.98 17.00
CA ARG A 279 11.51 13.30 15.71
C ARG A 279 11.61 11.79 15.93
N VAL A 280 10.83 11.02 15.17
CA VAL A 280 10.91 9.56 15.11
C VAL A 280 11.21 9.14 13.68
N MET A 281 12.19 8.26 13.50
CA MET A 281 12.65 7.77 12.20
C MET A 281 12.72 6.24 12.18
N ASN A 282 12.85 5.64 10.99
CA ASN A 282 13.10 4.20 10.88
C ASN A 282 14.35 3.77 11.67
N SER A 283 15.39 4.59 11.70
CA SER A 283 16.61 4.30 12.45
C SER A 283 16.40 4.11 13.95
N ASP A 284 15.39 4.76 14.56
CA ASP A 284 15.04 4.59 15.98
C ASP A 284 14.51 3.17 16.24
N TYR A 285 13.63 2.67 15.36
CA TYR A 285 13.12 1.29 15.41
C TYR A 285 14.23 0.27 15.16
N ASN A 286 15.06 0.51 14.15
CA ASN A 286 16.19 -0.38 13.86
C ASN A 286 17.23 -0.39 15.01
N ALA A 287 17.42 0.74 15.71
CA ALA A 287 18.24 0.81 16.92
C ALA A 287 17.61 0.02 18.08
N TYR A 288 16.30 0.12 18.28
CA TYR A 288 15.58 -0.73 19.23
C TYR A 288 15.78 -2.21 18.90
N ARG A 289 15.64 -2.60 17.63
CA ARG A 289 15.80 -3.98 17.19
C ARG A 289 17.17 -4.55 17.54
N ARG A 290 18.23 -3.82 17.16
CA ARG A 290 19.62 -4.20 17.45
C ARG A 290 19.92 -4.29 18.94
N ARG A 291 19.36 -3.37 19.75
CA ARG A 291 19.64 -3.31 21.20
C ARG A 291 18.92 -4.40 21.99
N THR A 292 17.72 -4.78 21.58
CA THR A 292 16.83 -5.61 22.40
C THR A 292 16.69 -7.04 21.89
N GLY A 293 17.03 -7.32 20.63
CA GLY A 293 16.71 -8.59 19.99
C GLY A 293 15.20 -8.79 19.73
N LYS A 294 14.40 -7.73 19.89
CA LYS A 294 12.97 -7.68 19.56
C LYS A 294 12.71 -6.73 18.38
N GLY A 295 11.48 -6.55 17.91
CA GLY A 295 11.20 -5.68 16.76
C GLY A 295 11.13 -6.48 15.46
N GLY A 296 10.06 -7.23 15.29
CA GLY A 296 9.87 -8.13 14.15
C GLY A 296 8.94 -7.53 13.10
N ASP A 297 9.43 -7.36 11.88
CA ASP A 297 8.61 -6.98 10.72
C ASP A 297 7.61 -8.09 10.37
N PHE A 298 6.47 -7.74 9.79
CA PHE A 298 5.48 -8.74 9.36
C PHE A 298 4.68 -8.26 8.15
N MET A 299 4.14 -9.22 7.41
CA MET A 299 3.22 -8.98 6.32
C MET A 299 1.80 -8.91 6.87
N VAL A 300 1.02 -7.96 6.38
CA VAL A 300 -0.38 -7.75 6.74
C VAL A 300 -1.27 -8.15 5.58
N PHE A 301 -2.21 -9.04 5.86
CA PHE A 301 -3.36 -9.35 5.03
C PHE A 301 -4.63 -9.11 5.82
N SER A 302 -5.64 -8.56 5.14
CA SER A 302 -6.99 -8.59 5.70
C SER A 302 -7.71 -9.89 5.32
N THR A 303 -8.87 -10.12 5.95
CA THR A 303 -9.88 -11.00 5.39
C THR A 303 -10.31 -10.52 3.99
N VAL A 304 -10.93 -11.40 3.21
CA VAL A 304 -11.38 -11.08 1.85
C VAL A 304 -12.82 -10.59 1.89
N LYS A 305 -13.07 -9.39 1.41
CA LYS A 305 -14.43 -8.93 1.08
C LYS A 305 -14.80 -9.44 -0.31
N ARG A 306 -15.84 -10.27 -0.38
CA ARG A 306 -16.40 -10.75 -1.64
C ARG A 306 -17.46 -9.79 -2.16
N VAL A 307 -17.39 -9.48 -3.44
CA VAL A 307 -18.25 -8.50 -4.10
C VAL A 307 -18.84 -9.16 -5.35
N PRO A 308 -20.16 -9.39 -5.38
CA PRO A 308 -20.84 -9.81 -6.60
C PRO A 308 -20.72 -8.73 -7.67
N VAL A 309 -20.43 -9.14 -8.89
CA VAL A 309 -20.25 -8.24 -10.04
C VAL A 309 -20.81 -8.89 -11.31
N SER A 310 -20.97 -8.09 -12.36
CA SER A 310 -21.32 -8.54 -13.70
C SER A 310 -20.32 -7.94 -14.68
N ILE A 311 -19.16 -8.59 -14.84
CA ILE A 311 -18.10 -8.14 -15.75
C ILE A 311 -18.04 -9.10 -16.93
N GLN A 312 -18.09 -8.56 -18.14
CA GLN A 312 -17.91 -9.31 -19.37
C GLN A 312 -16.94 -8.55 -20.29
N VAL A 313 -15.93 -9.26 -20.78
CA VAL A 313 -14.92 -8.72 -21.69
C VAL A 313 -14.69 -9.72 -22.82
N HIS A 314 -14.92 -9.29 -24.06
CA HIS A 314 -14.59 -10.05 -25.25
C HIS A 314 -13.14 -9.81 -25.65
N LEU A 315 -12.45 -10.83 -26.17
CA LEU A 315 -11.10 -10.72 -26.68
C LEU A 315 -11.10 -10.94 -28.19
N SER A 316 -10.54 -9.98 -28.91
CA SER A 316 -10.25 -10.04 -30.34
C SER A 316 -8.81 -10.46 -30.59
N ASP A 317 -8.47 -10.76 -31.84
CA ASP A 317 -7.10 -11.06 -32.24
C ASP A 317 -6.11 -9.94 -31.90
N ILE A 318 -6.56 -8.68 -31.97
CA ILE A 318 -5.77 -7.50 -31.61
C ILE A 318 -5.49 -7.48 -30.10
N ASP A 319 -6.46 -7.86 -29.28
CA ASP A 319 -6.27 -7.96 -27.82
C ASP A 319 -5.20 -9.00 -27.47
N PHE A 320 -5.20 -10.16 -28.14
CA PHE A 320 -4.16 -11.16 -27.94
C PHE A 320 -2.78 -10.69 -28.38
N ASP A 321 -2.69 -9.96 -29.50
CA ASP A 321 -1.44 -9.40 -30.00
C ASP A 321 -0.88 -8.34 -29.03
N GLU A 322 -1.73 -7.43 -28.54
CA GLU A 322 -1.34 -6.44 -27.54
C GLU A 322 -0.87 -7.12 -26.25
N TYR A 323 -1.61 -8.12 -25.76
CA TYR A 323 -1.22 -8.89 -24.60
C TYR A 323 0.15 -9.52 -24.79
N LEU A 324 0.42 -10.19 -25.93
CA LEU A 324 1.72 -10.78 -26.21
C LEU A 324 2.84 -9.74 -26.29
N GLY A 325 2.58 -8.57 -26.87
CA GLY A 325 3.54 -7.47 -26.95
C GLY A 325 3.88 -6.84 -25.60
N ARG A 326 2.92 -6.83 -24.66
CA ARG A 326 3.07 -6.25 -23.32
C ARG A 326 3.42 -7.28 -22.24
N LYS A 327 3.23 -8.57 -22.51
CA LYS A 327 3.55 -9.68 -21.60
C LYS A 327 5.08 -9.82 -21.48
N GLY A 328 5.61 -9.30 -20.38
CA GLY A 328 7.05 -9.31 -20.08
C GLY A 328 7.63 -7.93 -19.75
N GLY A 329 6.83 -6.87 -19.88
CA GLY A 329 7.14 -5.51 -19.41
C GLY A 329 6.71 -5.22 -17.98
#